data_AF-A0A399EPW5-F1
#
_entry.id   AF-A0A399EPW5-F1
#
_cell.length_a   1.000
_cell.length_b   1.000
_cell.length_c   1.000
_cell.angle_alpha   90.00
_cell.angle_beta   90.00
_cell.angle_gamma   90.00
#
_symmetry.space_group_name_H-M   'P 1'
#
loop_
_entity.id
_entity.type
_entity.pdbx_description
1 polymer ?
#
loop_
_entity_poly.entity_id
_entity_poly.type
_entity_poly.pdbx_seq_one_letter_code
_entity_poly.pdbx_strand_id
1 'polypeptide(L)'
;MSHPLTVQFWLWGQDAKRGDLEARGFRKTPHPQGKGSSIYRKGPLGLHASAAWLETPQGIVFYARPRDGFFLLDALPEALEPPPDARALGFDAGLRALLPKVLEHEAWIRQHHGPQDRLRLMRQLPPAARKGWAAWERWVGGEAGSDAA
;
A
#
# COMPACT_ATOMS: atom_id res chain seq x y z
N MET A 1 -14.21 -8.80 2.12
CA MET A 1 -14.34 -7.97 0.89
C MET A 1 -13.15 -8.26 -0.02
N SER A 2 -13.27 -8.05 -1.32
CA SER A 2 -12.14 -8.17 -2.25
C SER A 2 -11.77 -6.77 -2.74
N HIS A 3 -10.59 -6.28 -2.34
CA HIS A 3 -10.15 -4.92 -2.63
C HIS A 3 -8.65 -4.94 -3.05
N PRO A 4 -8.17 -3.93 -3.78
CA PRO A 4 -6.84 -3.98 -4.41
C PRO A 4 -5.69 -4.04 -3.40
N LEU A 5 -5.87 -3.46 -2.21
CA LEU A 5 -4.81 -3.44 -1.19
C LEU A 5 -4.47 -4.82 -0.63
N THR A 6 -5.35 -5.82 -0.71
CA THR A 6 -4.97 -7.18 -0.31
C THR A 6 -3.84 -7.71 -1.19
N VAL A 7 -3.87 -7.42 -2.50
CA VAL A 7 -2.80 -7.75 -3.44
C VAL A 7 -1.58 -6.87 -3.22
N GLN A 8 -1.77 -5.55 -3.10
CA GLN A 8 -0.66 -4.60 -2.94
C GLN A 8 0.18 -4.89 -1.68
N PHE A 9 -0.45 -5.20 -0.55
CA PHE A 9 0.28 -5.56 0.67
C PHE A 9 1.07 -6.86 0.52
N TRP A 10 0.54 -7.83 -0.22
CA TRP A 10 1.28 -9.04 -0.51
C TRP A 10 2.50 -8.75 -1.40
N LEU A 11 2.34 -7.91 -2.43
CA LEU A 11 3.43 -7.47 -3.30
C LEU A 11 4.53 -6.74 -2.51
N TRP A 12 4.18 -5.73 -1.71
CA TRP A 12 5.14 -5.06 -0.84
C TRP A 12 5.84 -6.02 0.12
N GLY A 13 5.15 -7.06 0.59
CA GLY A 13 5.75 -8.12 1.38
C GLY A 13 6.81 -8.92 0.62
N GLN A 14 6.63 -9.16 -0.69
CA GLN A 14 7.65 -9.79 -1.53
C GLN A 14 8.82 -8.84 -1.79
N ASP A 15 8.52 -7.58 -2.09
CA ASP A 15 9.53 -6.54 -2.36
C ASP A 15 10.41 -6.31 -1.11
N ALA A 16 9.80 -6.31 0.08
CA ALA A 16 10.53 -6.24 1.35
C ALA A 16 11.47 -7.44 1.56
N LYS A 17 11.01 -8.66 1.25
CA LYS A 17 11.83 -9.88 1.38
C LYS A 17 13.01 -9.90 0.42
N ARG A 18 12.87 -9.27 -0.74
CA ARG A 18 13.92 -9.15 -1.76
C ARG A 18 14.88 -7.99 -1.52
N GLY A 19 14.58 -7.11 -0.56
CA GLY A 19 15.35 -5.89 -0.32
C GLY A 19 15.01 -4.73 -1.27
N ASP A 20 13.99 -4.87 -2.11
CA ASP A 20 13.61 -3.89 -3.12
C ASP A 20 13.15 -2.55 -2.51
N LEU A 21 12.50 -2.61 -1.34
CA LEU A 21 12.10 -1.38 -0.62
C LEU A 21 13.33 -0.55 -0.23
N GLU A 22 14.35 -1.20 0.34
CA GLU A 22 15.59 -0.53 0.75
C GLU A 22 16.39 -0.05 -0.46
N ALA A 23 16.50 -0.88 -1.52
CA ALA A 23 17.14 -0.52 -2.79
C ALA A 23 16.49 0.70 -3.46
N ARG A 24 15.18 0.88 -3.28
CA ARG A 24 14.42 2.04 -3.74
C ARG A 24 14.57 3.26 -2.81
N GLY A 25 15.29 3.14 -1.71
CA GLY A 25 15.56 4.22 -0.76
C GLY A 25 14.53 4.36 0.35
N PHE A 26 13.74 3.32 0.66
CA PHE A 26 13.02 3.29 1.93
C PHE A 26 14.00 3.08 3.08
N ARG A 27 13.85 3.86 4.14
CA ARG A 27 14.53 3.62 5.41
C ARG A 27 13.74 2.60 6.22
N LYS A 28 14.39 1.48 6.52
CA LYS A 28 13.86 0.42 7.38
C LYS A 28 14.15 0.74 8.84
N THR A 29 13.13 0.64 9.67
CA THR A 29 13.23 0.80 11.13
C THR A 29 12.51 -0.34 11.81
N PRO A 30 13.01 -0.84 12.97
CA PRO A 30 12.28 -1.81 13.76
C PRO A 30 10.94 -1.22 14.21
N HIS A 31 9.94 -2.08 14.41
CA HIS A 31 8.67 -1.66 15.02
C HIS A 31 8.95 -1.08 16.42
N PRO A 32 8.27 -0.01 16.88
CA PRO A 32 8.52 0.62 18.19
C PRO A 32 8.52 -0.35 19.37
N GLN A 33 7.69 -1.39 19.31
CA GLN A 33 7.59 -2.44 20.33
C GLN A 33 8.59 -3.59 20.16
N GLY A 34 9.53 -3.50 19.21
CA GLY A 34 10.55 -4.52 18.92
C GLY A 34 10.03 -5.87 18.40
N LYS A 35 8.72 -6.01 18.21
CA LYS A 35 8.05 -7.23 17.76
C LYS A 35 7.28 -6.96 16.47
N GLY A 36 7.36 -7.90 15.52
CA GLY A 36 6.62 -7.83 14.26
C GLY A 36 7.45 -7.39 13.06
N SER A 37 6.76 -6.97 12.00
CA SER A 37 7.38 -6.53 10.75
C SER A 37 8.03 -5.15 10.90
N SER A 38 9.06 -4.86 10.11
CA SER A 38 9.70 -3.54 10.09
C SER A 38 8.81 -2.47 9.48
N ILE A 39 9.03 -1.23 9.89
CA ILE A 39 8.48 -0.03 9.26
C ILE A 39 9.42 0.43 8.15
N TYR A 40 8.87 0.72 6.97
CA TYR A 40 9.59 1.28 5.84
C TYR A 40 9.06 2.68 5.54
N ARG A 41 9.92 3.70 5.51
CA ARG A 41 9.52 5.08 5.14
C ARG A 41 10.35 5.64 3.99
N LYS A 42 9.68 6.32 3.05
CA LYS A 42 10.30 7.08 1.96
C LYS A 42 9.52 8.37 1.71
N GLY A 43 10.09 9.49 2.14
CA GLY A 43 9.39 10.78 2.10
C GLY A 43 8.06 10.68 2.87
N PRO A 44 6.93 11.12 2.28
CA PRO A 44 5.63 11.11 2.95
C PRO A 44 4.97 9.73 3.03
N LEU A 45 5.50 8.72 2.34
CA LEU A 45 4.93 7.37 2.31
C LEU A 45 5.58 6.50 3.39
N GLY A 46 4.74 5.81 4.16
CA GLY A 46 5.17 4.75 5.05
C GLY A 46 4.38 3.46 4.88
N LEU A 47 5.08 2.35 5.09
CA LEU A 47 4.59 0.99 4.90
C LEU A 47 4.94 0.14 6.12
N HIS A 48 3.98 -0.67 6.54
CA HIS A 48 4.12 -1.71 7.55
C HIS A 48 3.20 -2.89 7.16
N ALA A 49 3.39 -4.08 7.74
CA ALA A 49 2.55 -5.23 7.41
C ALA A 49 1.06 -5.05 7.79
N SER A 50 0.76 -4.19 8.77
CA SER A 50 -0.60 -3.88 9.21
C SER A 50 -1.14 -2.55 8.69
N ALA A 51 -0.30 -1.69 8.10
CA ALA A 51 -0.71 -0.33 7.75
C ALA A 51 0.08 0.24 6.58
N ALA A 52 -0.55 1.12 5.82
CA ALA A 52 0.11 1.99 4.86
C ALA A 52 -0.40 3.41 5.08
N TRP A 53 0.47 4.40 5.00
CA TRP A 53 0.06 5.78 5.21
C TRP A 53 0.79 6.75 4.29
N LEU A 54 0.10 7.85 4.01
CA LEU A 54 0.62 8.95 3.21
C LEU A 54 0.39 10.27 3.96
N GLU A 55 1.48 10.98 4.22
CA GLU A 55 1.44 12.35 4.73
C GLU A 55 1.02 13.30 3.60
N THR A 56 -0.02 14.09 3.85
CA THR A 56 -0.60 15.07 2.93
C THR A 56 -0.76 16.42 3.62
N PRO A 57 -0.97 17.53 2.89
CA PRO A 57 -1.23 18.82 3.51
C PRO A 57 -2.47 18.85 4.42
N GLN A 58 -3.42 17.93 4.23
CA GLN A 58 -4.66 17.84 5.01
C GLN A 58 -4.56 16.88 6.21
N GLY A 59 -3.39 16.30 6.46
CA GLY A 59 -3.16 15.27 7.47
C GLY A 59 -2.64 13.96 6.86
N ILE A 60 -2.78 12.86 7.59
CA ILE A 60 -2.27 11.55 7.21
C ILE A 60 -3.41 10.67 6.74
N VAL A 61 -3.38 10.29 5.46
CA VAL A 61 -4.24 9.23 4.94
C VAL A 61 -3.68 7.91 5.42
N PHE A 62 -4.41 7.22 6.30
CA PHE A 62 -3.96 6.01 6.98
C PHE A 62 -4.87 4.83 6.63
N TYR A 63 -4.31 3.79 6.02
CA TYR A 63 -4.99 2.52 5.83
C TYR A 63 -4.63 1.54 6.95
N ALA A 64 -5.63 1.07 7.69
CA ALA A 64 -5.48 0.07 8.72
C ALA A 64 -5.95 -1.30 8.20
N ARG A 65 -5.01 -2.20 7.92
CA ARG A 65 -5.31 -3.53 7.34
C ARG A 65 -6.20 -4.40 8.24
N PRO A 66 -6.03 -4.46 9.58
CA PRO A 66 -6.91 -5.24 10.44
C PRO A 66 -8.37 -4.76 10.45
N ARG A 67 -8.59 -3.46 10.21
CA ARG A 67 -9.94 -2.86 10.14
C ARG A 67 -10.47 -2.76 8.71
N ASP A 68 -9.66 -3.14 7.72
CA ASP A 68 -9.96 -3.00 6.29
C ASP A 68 -10.54 -1.62 5.92
N GLY A 69 -9.88 -0.56 6.39
CA GLY A 69 -10.44 0.80 6.33
C GLY A 69 -9.40 1.91 6.25
N PHE A 70 -9.83 3.04 5.68
CA PHE A 70 -9.04 4.26 5.61
C PHE A 70 -9.53 5.29 6.64
N PHE A 71 -8.59 6.08 7.12
CA PHE A 71 -8.79 7.13 8.12
C PHE A 71 -7.98 8.36 7.75
N LEU A 72 -8.47 9.53 8.14
CA LEU A 72 -7.70 10.78 8.10
C LEU A 72 -7.27 11.11 9.53
N LEU A 73 -5.96 11.20 9.76
CA LEU A 73 -5.38 11.42 11.08
C LEU A 73 -4.56 12.72 11.08
N ASP A 74 -4.50 13.40 12.23
CA ASP A 74 -3.66 14.60 12.36
C ASP A 74 -2.17 14.27 12.56
N ALA A 75 -1.89 13.09 13.14
CA ALA A 75 -0.54 12.60 13.38
C ALA A 75 -0.48 11.06 13.24
N LEU A 76 0.72 10.52 13.02
CA LEU A 76 0.89 9.08 12.88
C LEU A 76 0.78 8.41 14.25
N PRO A 77 -0.10 7.42 14.45
CA PRO A 77 -0.23 6.74 15.73
C PRO A 77 0.97 5.82 15.98
N GLU A 78 1.49 5.86 17.21
CA GLU A 78 2.65 5.06 17.62
C GLU A 78 2.43 3.56 17.46
N ALA A 79 1.22 3.08 17.77
CA ALA A 79 0.84 1.67 17.65
C ALA A 79 0.51 1.23 16.21
N LEU A 80 0.56 2.14 15.23
CA LEU A 80 0.07 1.90 13.86
C LEU A 80 -1.38 1.36 13.84
N GLU A 81 -2.19 1.86 14.77
CA GLU A 81 -3.63 1.62 14.83
C GLU A 81 -4.35 2.96 14.90
N PRO A 82 -5.45 3.14 14.15
CA PRO A 82 -6.21 4.37 14.22
C PRO A 82 -6.90 4.49 15.59
N PRO A 83 -6.90 5.68 16.21
CA PRO A 83 -7.57 5.90 17.47
C PRO A 83 -9.09 5.64 17.35
N PRO A 84 -9.79 5.37 18.47
CA PRO A 84 -11.22 5.02 18.44
C PRO A 84 -12.12 6.08 17.77
N ASP A 85 -11.75 7.35 17.89
CA ASP A 85 -12.43 8.52 17.34
C ASP A 85 -11.87 8.97 15.98
N ALA A 86 -11.00 8.17 15.37
CA ALA A 86 -10.41 8.48 14.07
C ALA A 86 -11.48 8.73 13.01
N ARG A 87 -11.35 9.85 12.30
CA ARG A 87 -12.24 10.18 11.19
C ARG A 87 -12.05 9.17 10.06
N ALA A 88 -13.09 8.38 9.78
CA ALA A 88 -13.09 7.48 8.64
C ALA A 88 -12.99 8.28 7.32
N LEU A 89 -12.13 7.80 6.42
CA LEU A 89 -12.02 8.27 5.05
C LEU A 89 -12.68 7.21 4.15
N GLY A 90 -13.51 7.65 3.20
CA GLY A 90 -14.11 6.74 2.23
C GLY A 90 -13.04 5.93 1.49
N PHE A 91 -13.31 4.63 1.28
CA PHE A 91 -12.31 3.70 0.76
C PHE A 91 -11.73 4.16 -0.59
N ASP A 92 -12.59 4.61 -1.51
CA ASP A 92 -12.16 5.12 -2.81
C ASP A 92 -11.31 6.38 -2.70
N ALA A 93 -11.61 7.26 -1.75
CA ALA A 93 -10.79 8.46 -1.51
C ALA A 93 -9.40 8.09 -1.01
N GLY A 94 -9.31 7.10 -0.12
CA GLY A 94 -8.03 6.54 0.34
C GLY A 94 -7.23 5.87 -0.78
N LEU A 95 -7.89 5.08 -1.63
CA LEU A 95 -7.26 4.47 -2.81
C LEU A 95 -6.74 5.52 -3.79
N ARG A 96 -7.53 6.57 -4.08
CA ARG A 96 -7.10 7.67 -4.95
C ARG A 96 -5.90 8.42 -4.39
N ALA A 97 -5.87 8.66 -3.08
CA ALA A 97 -4.74 9.33 -2.43
C ALA A 97 -3.45 8.49 -2.51
N LEU A 98 -3.52 7.17 -2.31
CA LEU A 98 -2.34 6.28 -2.37
C LEU A 98 -1.88 5.99 -3.79
N LEU A 99 -2.78 5.99 -4.78
CA LEU A 99 -2.52 5.51 -6.13
C LEU A 99 -1.26 6.12 -6.77
N PRO A 100 -1.00 7.44 -6.75
CA PRO A 100 0.21 8.00 -7.37
C PRO A 100 1.50 7.37 -6.82
N LYS A 101 1.56 7.12 -5.51
CA LYS A 101 2.73 6.51 -4.87
C LYS A 101 2.84 5.03 -5.16
N VAL A 102 1.73 4.34 -5.36
CA VAL A 102 1.72 2.95 -5.85
C VAL A 102 2.18 2.88 -7.30
N LEU A 103 1.71 3.76 -8.18
CA LEU A 103 2.14 3.78 -9.58
C LEU A 103 3.62 4.11 -9.72
N GLU A 104 4.12 5.11 -8.98
CA GLU A 104 5.55 5.35 -8.85
C GLU A 104 6.26 4.06 -8.40
N HIS A 105 5.68 3.36 -7.41
CA HIS A 105 6.23 2.10 -6.90
C HIS A 105 6.40 1.03 -7.99
N GLU A 106 5.29 0.68 -8.61
CA GLU A 106 5.22 -0.35 -9.64
C GLU A 106 6.06 0.00 -10.88
N ALA A 107 6.14 1.28 -11.26
CA ALA A 107 6.98 1.72 -12.38
C ALA A 107 8.46 1.42 -12.16
N TRP A 108 9.00 1.71 -10.97
CA TRP A 108 10.41 1.41 -10.69
C TRP A 108 10.66 -0.07 -10.48
N ILE A 109 9.70 -0.84 -9.93
CA ILE A 109 9.85 -2.31 -9.90
C ILE A 109 9.94 -2.86 -11.33
N ARG A 110 9.06 -2.39 -12.22
CA ARG A 110 9.07 -2.79 -13.63
C ARG A 110 10.39 -2.43 -14.31
N GLN A 111 10.97 -1.27 -14.00
CA GLN A 111 12.28 -0.88 -14.53
C GLN A 111 13.41 -1.75 -13.98
N HIS A 112 13.34 -2.13 -12.70
CA HIS A 112 14.40 -2.87 -12.01
C HIS A 112 14.41 -4.37 -12.32
N HIS A 113 13.23 -5.00 -12.37
CA HIS A 113 13.07 -6.45 -12.55
C HIS A 113 12.50 -6.84 -13.92
N GLY A 114 12.09 -5.86 -14.73
CA GLY A 114 11.45 -6.09 -16.02
C GLY A 114 9.93 -6.31 -15.93
N PRO A 115 9.23 -6.27 -17.08
CA PRO A 115 7.77 -6.29 -17.15
C PRO A 115 7.12 -7.62 -16.72
N GLN A 116 7.88 -8.72 -16.71
CA GLN A 116 7.35 -10.06 -16.39
C GLN A 116 7.36 -10.36 -14.88
N ASP A 117 8.05 -9.57 -14.06
CA ASP A 117 8.19 -9.88 -12.62
C ASP A 117 6.83 -9.91 -11.91
N ARG A 118 6.00 -8.89 -12.13
CA ARG A 118 4.66 -8.82 -11.51
C ARG A 118 3.76 -9.96 -11.97
N LEU A 119 3.79 -10.33 -13.26
CA LEU A 119 3.01 -11.47 -13.75
C LEU A 119 3.43 -12.79 -13.08
N ARG A 120 4.74 -13.00 -12.90
CA ARG A 120 5.27 -14.16 -12.17
C ARG A 120 4.81 -14.17 -10.71
N LEU A 121 4.86 -13.03 -10.03
CA LEU A 121 4.40 -12.87 -8.66
C LEU A 121 2.88 -13.07 -8.53
N MET A 122 2.07 -12.51 -9.43
CA MET A 122 0.61 -12.65 -9.43
C MET A 122 0.18 -14.12 -9.48
N ARG A 123 0.88 -14.96 -10.24
CA ARG A 123 0.63 -16.42 -10.29
C ARG A 123 0.87 -17.13 -8.95
N GLN A 124 1.65 -16.53 -8.06
CA GLN A 124 1.98 -17.06 -6.73
C GLN A 124 1.11 -16.46 -5.62
N LEU A 125 0.09 -15.66 -5.95
CA LEU A 125 -0.79 -15.06 -4.94
C LEU A 125 -1.45 -16.15 -4.09
N PRO A 126 -1.48 -15.97 -2.74
CA PRO A 126 -2.23 -16.85 -1.88
C PRO A 126 -3.74 -16.73 -2.17
N PRO A 127 -4.54 -17.77 -1.86
CA PRO A 127 -5.97 -17.79 -2.18
C PRO A 127 -6.75 -16.56 -1.70
N ALA A 128 -6.41 -16.05 -0.51
CA ALA A 128 -7.04 -14.86 0.07
C ALA A 128 -6.78 -13.59 -0.75
N ALA A 129 -5.58 -13.42 -1.31
CA ALA A 129 -5.21 -12.26 -2.10
C ALA A 129 -5.64 -12.37 -3.56
N ARG A 130 -5.75 -13.58 -4.10
CA ARG A 130 -6.14 -13.83 -5.49
C ARG A 130 -7.50 -13.21 -5.85
N LYS A 131 -8.44 -13.18 -4.90
CA LYS A 131 -9.74 -12.54 -5.10
C LYS A 131 -9.60 -11.06 -5.46
N GLY A 132 -8.59 -10.38 -4.94
CA GLY A 132 -8.33 -8.94 -5.13
C GLY A 132 -7.63 -8.60 -6.44
N TRP A 133 -7.22 -9.58 -7.24
CA TRP A 133 -6.44 -9.37 -8.45
C TRP A 133 -7.16 -8.44 -9.44
N ALA A 134 -8.38 -8.77 -9.86
CA ALA A 134 -9.12 -7.95 -10.82
C ALA A 134 -9.38 -6.51 -10.31
N ALA A 135 -9.50 -6.31 -9.00
CA ALA A 135 -9.61 -4.98 -8.41
C ALA A 135 -8.27 -4.23 -8.44
N TRP A 136 -7.17 -4.93 -8.17
CA TRP A 136 -5.82 -4.39 -8.24
C TRP A 136 -5.47 -3.96 -9.66
N GLU A 137 -5.73 -4.80 -10.67
CA GLU A 137 -5.47 -4.45 -12.08
C GLU A 137 -6.23 -3.22 -12.52
N ARG A 138 -7.52 -3.09 -12.19
CA ARG A 138 -8.29 -1.88 -12.50
C ARG A 138 -7.72 -0.64 -11.80
N TRP A 139 -7.33 -0.80 -10.54
CA TRP A 139 -6.78 0.31 -9.75
C TRP A 139 -5.44 0.81 -10.26
N VAL A 140 -4.49 -0.08 -10.58
CA VAL A 140 -3.15 0.30 -11.06
C VAL A 140 -3.04 0.47 -12.57
N GLY A 141 -3.89 -0.21 -13.34
CA GLY A 141 -3.95 -0.12 -14.80
C GLY A 141 -4.63 1.15 -15.28
N GLY A 142 -5.32 1.86 -14.38
CA GLY A 142 -6.23 2.94 -14.70
C GLY A 142 -7.49 2.39 -15.37
N GLU A 143 -8.65 2.92 -15.03
CA GLU A 143 -9.80 2.80 -15.92
C GLU A 143 -9.45 3.53 -17.23
N ALA A 144 -8.92 2.78 -18.19
CA ALA A 144 -8.98 3.16 -19.59
C ALA A 144 -10.44 3.01 -20.04
N GLY A 145 -11.28 4.01 -19.75
CA GLY A 145 -12.64 4.13 -20.27
C GLY A 145 -13.62 4.92 -19.38
N SER A 146 -14.19 5.98 -19.95
CA SER A 146 -15.18 6.97 -19.42
C SER A 146 -14.57 8.11 -18.59
N ASP A 147 -14.61 9.39 -18.98
CA ASP A 147 -15.51 10.12 -19.88
C ASP A 147 -14.79 10.77 -21.07
N ALA A 148 -15.16 10.32 -22.27
CA ALA A 148 -15.32 11.21 -23.41
C ALA A 148 -16.82 11.27 -23.69
N ALA A 149 -17.47 12.31 -23.18
CA ALA A 149 -18.80 12.76 -23.58
C ALA A 149 -18.85 14.27 -23.42
#